data_AF-A0A154P7N1-F1
#
_entry.id   AF-A0A154P7N1-F1
#
_cell.length_a   1.000
_cell.length_b   1.000
_cell.length_c   1.000
_cell.angle_alpha   90.00
_cell.angle_beta   90.00
_cell.angle_gamma   90.00
#
_symmetry.space_group_name_H-M   'P 1'
#
loop_
_entity.id
_entity.type
_entity.pdbx_description
1 polymer ?
#
loop_
_entity_poly.entity_id
_entity_poly.type
_entity_poly.pdbx_seq_one_letter_code
_entity_poly.pdbx_strand_id
1 'polypeptide(L)'
;MGSRLRTVRQSAKREGKGKLTEALIRKLTNYDGLAIRRNSESGEEMQKVIMATFFHMISTNKKPLHQNCPVGFDSRCKWRIAEAAGDIKNHRHPPALHPKRSKKISPIYKDLSRLDLLERCLESHTQNANESFNSTVWRLVHKHLYGGFKIVEMASFLAVGQFNEG
;
A
#
# COMPACT_ATOMS: atom_id res chain seq x y z
N MET A 1 -3.48 2.87 2.24
CA MET A 1 -2.22 3.66 2.27
C MET A 1 -2.36 5.15 1.91
N GLY A 2 -2.81 5.52 0.70
CA GLY A 2 -2.61 6.87 0.14
C GLY A 2 -3.22 8.05 0.94
N SER A 3 -4.42 7.88 1.51
CA SER A 3 -5.06 8.89 2.36
C SER A 3 -4.20 9.24 3.57
N ARG A 4 -3.73 8.23 4.31
CA ARG A 4 -2.87 8.40 5.51
C ARG A 4 -1.55 9.11 5.17
N LEU A 5 -0.93 8.76 4.04
CA LEU A 5 0.28 9.45 3.58
C LEU A 5 0.01 10.93 3.21
N ARG A 6 -1.15 11.24 2.61
CA ARG A 6 -1.56 12.62 2.35
C ARG A 6 -1.81 13.40 3.65
N THR A 7 -2.36 12.77 4.68
CA THR A 7 -2.49 13.37 6.03
C THR A 7 -1.12 13.71 6.62
N VAL A 8 -0.15 12.79 6.55
CA VAL A 8 1.24 13.04 6.99
C VAL A 8 1.87 14.19 6.20
N ARG A 9 1.59 14.27 4.89
CA ARG A 9 2.06 15.38 4.05
C ARG A 9 1.46 16.72 4.46
N GLN A 10 0.18 16.76 4.83
CA GLN A 10 -0.53 17.97 5.25
C GLN A 10 -0.07 18.47 6.61
N SER A 11 0.20 17.57 7.57
CA SER A 11 0.74 17.96 8.88
C SER A 11 2.18 18.50 8.80
N ALA A 12 2.92 18.15 7.74
CA ALA A 12 4.28 18.63 7.46
C ALA A 12 4.35 19.97 6.70
N LYS A 13 3.31 20.83 6.77
CA LYS A 13 3.14 22.07 5.98
C LYS A 13 4.38 22.99 5.90
N ARG A 14 5.27 23.00 6.90
CA ARG A 14 6.50 23.84 6.96
C ARG A 14 7.81 23.13 6.58
N GLU A 15 7.79 21.84 6.24
CA GLU A 15 9.01 21.07 5.96
C GLU A 15 9.38 21.12 4.46
N GLY A 16 10.14 22.13 4.02
CA GLY A 16 10.54 22.32 2.61
C GLY A 16 11.16 21.08 1.96
N LYS A 17 12.38 20.69 2.38
CA LYS A 17 13.07 19.47 1.90
C LYS A 17 12.55 18.16 2.55
N GLY A 18 11.51 18.22 3.38
CA GLY A 18 10.99 17.09 4.17
C GLY A 18 9.61 16.57 3.75
N LYS A 19 8.92 17.26 2.84
CA LYS A 19 7.55 16.93 2.44
C LYS A 19 7.47 15.69 1.52
N LEU A 20 6.52 14.79 1.80
CA LEU A 20 6.15 13.71 0.88
C LEU A 20 5.60 14.30 -0.42
N THR A 21 6.11 13.84 -1.57
CA THR A 21 5.61 14.26 -2.88
C THR A 21 4.41 13.41 -3.29
N GLU A 22 3.48 13.96 -4.08
CA GLU A 22 2.35 13.17 -4.59
C GLU A 22 2.80 11.99 -5.45
N ALA A 23 3.86 12.17 -6.24
CA ALA A 23 4.44 11.11 -7.04
C ALA A 23 4.90 9.93 -6.16
N LEU A 24 5.56 10.21 -5.03
CA LEU A 24 5.97 9.17 -4.09
C LEU A 24 4.75 8.52 -3.43
N ILE A 25 3.76 9.31 -2.99
CA ILE A 25 2.54 8.78 -2.35
C ILE A 25 1.80 7.82 -3.30
N ARG A 26 1.64 8.21 -4.57
CA ARG A 26 1.02 7.36 -5.59
C ARG A 26 1.82 6.07 -5.79
N LYS A 27 3.15 6.17 -5.89
CA LYS A 27 4.03 5.01 -6.04
C LYS A 27 3.89 4.02 -4.87
N LEU A 28 3.93 4.51 -3.63
CA LEU A 28 3.80 3.66 -2.44
C LEU A 28 2.41 3.04 -2.35
N THR A 29 1.36 3.80 -2.67
CA THR A 29 -0.02 3.29 -2.68
C THR A 29 -0.21 2.19 -3.72
N ASN A 30 0.38 2.35 -4.91
CA ASN A 30 0.31 1.35 -5.96
C ASN A 30 1.05 0.06 -5.56
N TYR A 31 2.22 0.18 -4.94
CA TYR A 31 2.98 -0.98 -4.47
C TYR A 31 2.27 -1.73 -3.34
N ASP A 32 1.67 -1.01 -2.40
CA ASP A 32 0.85 -1.57 -1.31
C ASP A 32 -0.31 -2.41 -1.87
N GLY A 33 -1.12 -1.81 -2.76
CA GLY A 33 -2.24 -2.54 -3.39
C GLY A 33 -1.78 -3.72 -4.26
N LEU A 34 -0.62 -3.61 -4.91
CA LEU A 34 -0.05 -4.69 -5.71
C LEU A 34 0.49 -5.84 -4.84
N ALA A 35 1.01 -5.53 -3.65
CA ALA A 35 1.46 -6.53 -2.69
C ALA A 35 0.29 -7.38 -2.18
N ILE A 36 -0.86 -6.75 -1.93
CA ILE A 36 -2.09 -7.45 -1.50
C ILE A 36 -2.60 -8.34 -2.64
N ARG A 37 -2.87 -7.77 -3.81
CA ARG A 37 -3.48 -8.51 -4.94
C ARG A 37 -2.63 -9.68 -5.48
N ARG A 38 -1.30 -9.61 -5.34
CA ARG A 38 -0.40 -10.67 -5.85
C ARG A 38 -0.15 -11.78 -4.83
N ASN A 39 -0.57 -11.60 -3.60
CA ASN A 39 -0.37 -12.56 -2.52
C ASN A 39 -1.69 -12.79 -1.77
N SER A 40 -2.82 -12.81 -2.51
CA SER A 40 -4.19 -13.04 -2.00
C SER A 40 -4.34 -14.33 -1.20
N GLU A 41 -3.42 -15.28 -1.36
CA GLU A 41 -3.47 -16.59 -0.72
C GLU A 41 -2.80 -16.61 0.66
N SER A 42 -2.07 -15.56 1.06
CA SER A 42 -1.33 -15.55 2.33
C SER A 42 -1.16 -14.16 2.91
N GLY A 43 -1.78 -13.93 4.08
CA GLY A 43 -1.60 -12.70 4.85
C GLY A 43 -0.15 -12.48 5.30
N GLU A 44 0.59 -13.54 5.57
CA GLU A 44 2.02 -13.47 5.91
C GLU A 44 2.87 -12.98 4.73
N GLU A 45 2.64 -13.52 3.53
CA GLU A 45 3.36 -13.06 2.34
C GLU A 45 2.95 -11.63 1.95
N MET A 46 1.67 -11.25 2.11
CA MET A 46 1.26 -9.85 2.00
C MET A 46 2.05 -8.96 2.96
N GLN A 47 2.10 -9.31 4.25
CA GLN A 47 2.82 -8.55 5.27
C GLN A 47 4.29 -8.37 4.87
N LYS A 48 4.94 -9.48 4.50
CA LYS A 48 6.34 -9.53 4.11
C LYS A 48 6.61 -8.62 2.92
N VAL A 49 5.82 -8.71 1.85
CA VAL A 49 5.96 -7.91 0.63
C VAL A 49 5.64 -6.43 0.89
N ILE A 50 4.59 -6.10 1.65
CA ILE A 50 4.27 -4.73 2.06
C ILE A 50 5.46 -4.11 2.80
N MET A 51 6.00 -4.83 3.80
CA MET A 51 7.16 -4.37 4.58
C MET A 51 8.44 -4.29 3.75
N ALA A 52 8.63 -5.16 2.75
CA ALA A 52 9.73 -5.07 1.81
C ALA A 52 9.73 -3.73 1.06
N THR A 53 8.56 -3.19 0.69
CA THR A 53 8.48 -1.88 0.04
C THR A 53 8.98 -0.75 0.95
N PHE A 54 8.68 -0.81 2.25
CA PHE A 54 9.19 0.15 3.22
C PHE A 54 10.71 0.02 3.38
N PHE A 55 11.22 -1.21 3.53
CA PHE A 55 12.65 -1.46 3.65
C PHE A 55 13.44 -0.99 2.44
N HIS A 56 12.92 -1.18 1.22
CA HIS A 56 13.50 -0.62 0.00
C HIS A 56 13.65 0.90 0.04
N MET A 57 12.70 1.61 0.65
CA MET A 57 12.72 3.07 0.73
C MET A 57 13.76 3.61 1.71
N ILE A 58 14.20 2.80 2.68
CA ILE A 58 15.19 3.18 3.68
C ILE A 58 16.53 2.44 3.51
N SER A 59 16.62 1.55 2.53
CA SER A 59 17.81 0.79 2.18
C SER A 59 18.91 1.71 1.65
N THR A 60 20.16 1.40 1.96
CA THR A 60 21.34 2.14 1.50
C THR A 60 22.45 1.17 1.10
N ASN A 61 23.45 1.64 0.34
CA ASN A 61 24.63 0.82 0.02
C ASN A 61 25.37 0.32 1.28
N LYS A 62 25.37 1.12 2.37
CA LYS A 62 26.01 0.74 3.64
C LYS A 62 25.17 -0.20 4.49
N LYS A 63 23.84 -0.11 4.36
CA LYS A 63 22.86 -0.88 5.11
C LYS A 63 21.76 -1.35 4.15
N PRO A 64 22.02 -2.41 3.35
CA PRO A 64 21.02 -2.98 2.46
C PRO A 64 19.92 -3.66 3.28
N LEU A 65 18.66 -3.38 2.95
CA LEU A 65 17.48 -3.89 3.67
C LEU A 65 16.56 -4.63 2.69
N HIS A 66 16.95 -5.86 2.35
CA HIS A 66 16.26 -6.73 1.37
C HIS A 66 15.87 -8.09 1.95
N GLN A 67 15.80 -8.20 3.28
CA GLN A 67 15.50 -9.44 4.01
C GLN A 67 14.13 -10.04 3.64
N ASN A 68 13.16 -9.21 3.26
CA ASN A 68 11.82 -9.65 2.89
C ASN A 68 11.66 -9.95 1.39
N CYS A 69 12.72 -9.81 0.59
CA CYS A 69 12.68 -10.11 -0.83
C CYS A 69 13.08 -11.56 -1.11
N PRO A 70 12.45 -12.21 -2.10
CA PRO A 70 12.89 -13.52 -2.54
C PRO A 70 14.33 -13.46 -3.03
N VAL A 71 15.09 -14.50 -2.74
CA VAL A 71 16.49 -14.67 -3.16
C VAL A 71 16.56 -15.21 -4.59
N GLY A 72 17.69 -15.01 -5.27
CA GLY A 72 17.94 -15.56 -6.61
C GLY A 72 17.57 -14.64 -7.77
N PHE A 73 17.82 -15.12 -8.99
CA PHE A 73 17.63 -14.39 -10.24
C PHE A 73 16.17 -14.11 -10.58
N ASP A 74 15.25 -14.95 -10.10
CA ASP A 74 13.80 -14.77 -10.30
C ASP A 74 13.20 -13.69 -9.40
N SER A 75 14.02 -13.09 -8.53
CA SER A 75 13.59 -12.00 -7.67
C SER A 75 13.30 -10.74 -8.49
N ARG A 76 12.20 -10.04 -8.18
CA ARG A 76 11.95 -8.69 -8.71
C ARG A 76 12.80 -7.62 -8.03
N CYS A 77 13.61 -7.99 -7.04
CA CYS A 77 14.49 -7.08 -6.32
C CYS A 77 15.85 -7.00 -7.02
N LYS A 78 16.15 -5.84 -7.61
CA LYS A 78 17.44 -5.60 -8.31
C LYS A 78 18.66 -5.86 -7.43
N TRP A 79 18.55 -5.63 -6.13
CA TRP A 79 19.63 -5.92 -5.19
C TRP A 79 19.83 -7.43 -5.00
N ARG A 80 18.75 -8.21 -4.86
CA ARG A 80 18.81 -9.69 -4.76
C ARG A 80 19.29 -10.34 -6.05
N ILE A 81 18.93 -9.78 -7.21
CA ILE A 81 19.48 -10.23 -8.50
C ILE A 81 20.99 -9.98 -8.55
N ALA A 82 21.45 -8.77 -8.15
CA ALA A 82 22.87 -8.45 -8.12
C ALA A 82 23.64 -9.31 -7.10
N GLU A 83 23.02 -9.65 -5.97
CA GLU A 83 23.57 -10.60 -5.00
C GLU A 83 23.74 -11.99 -5.61
N ALA A 84 22.72 -12.52 -6.27
CA ALA A 84 22.80 -13.82 -6.96
C ALA A 84 23.85 -13.83 -8.09
N ALA A 85 24.04 -12.70 -8.76
CA ALA A 85 25.04 -12.52 -9.82
C ALA A 85 26.48 -12.30 -9.30
N GLY A 86 26.68 -12.13 -7.99
CA GLY A 86 27.98 -11.73 -7.43
C GLY A 86 28.37 -10.27 -7.70
N ASP A 87 27.44 -9.43 -8.18
CA ASP A 87 27.66 -8.06 -8.66
C ASP A 87 27.19 -6.97 -7.66
N ILE A 88 27.16 -7.28 -6.37
CA ILE A 88 26.71 -6.33 -5.32
C ILE A 88 27.58 -5.06 -5.31
N LYS A 89 28.87 -5.18 -5.65
CA LYS A 89 29.83 -4.06 -5.64
C LYS A 89 29.45 -2.95 -6.61
N ASN A 90 28.85 -3.29 -7.75
CA ASN A 90 28.43 -2.33 -8.77
C ASN A 90 26.98 -1.86 -8.57
N HIS A 91 26.19 -2.57 -7.76
CA HIS A 91 24.85 -2.13 -7.40
C HIS A 91 24.88 -0.78 -6.67
N ARG A 92 23.92 0.08 -7.01
CA ARG A 92 23.70 1.38 -6.36
C ARG A 92 22.25 1.52 -5.96
N HIS A 93 22.02 1.71 -4.66
CA HIS A 93 20.69 2.00 -4.14
C HIS A 93 20.23 3.39 -4.58
N PRO A 94 18.92 3.56 -4.84
CA PRO A 94 18.33 4.88 -4.95
C PRO A 94 18.54 5.70 -3.67
N PRO A 95 18.43 7.04 -3.72
CA PRO A 95 18.48 7.88 -2.53
C PRO A 95 17.45 7.44 -1.49
N ALA A 96 17.93 7.10 -0.30
CA ALA A 96 17.07 6.68 0.80
C ALA A 96 16.17 7.82 1.27
N LEU A 97 14.99 7.45 1.77
CA LEU A 97 14.04 8.39 2.34
C LEU A 97 14.63 9.03 3.60
N HIS A 98 14.52 10.36 3.70
CA HIS A 98 15.04 11.10 4.85
C HIS A 98 14.54 10.52 6.19
N PRO A 99 15.41 10.37 7.22
CA PRO A 99 15.05 9.70 8.49
C PRO A 99 13.77 10.22 9.13
N LYS A 100 13.59 11.55 9.20
CA LYS A 100 12.34 12.19 9.71
C LYS A 100 11.07 11.69 8.98
N ARG A 101 11.14 11.47 7.67
CA ARG A 101 10.00 10.95 6.88
C ARG A 101 9.78 9.48 7.17
N SER A 102 10.86 8.68 7.18
CA SER A 102 10.78 7.25 7.48
C SER A 102 10.10 6.97 8.82
N LYS A 103 10.43 7.77 9.85
CA LYS A 103 9.82 7.67 11.19
C LYS A 103 8.33 8.01 11.19
N LYS A 104 7.88 8.97 10.37
CA LYS A 104 6.45 9.34 10.24
C LYS A 104 5.63 8.32 9.45
N ILE A 105 6.22 7.68 8.44
CA ILE A 105 5.50 6.68 7.62
C ILE A 105 5.57 5.26 8.19
N SER A 106 6.58 4.94 9.01
CA SER A 106 6.75 3.61 9.59
C SER A 106 5.50 3.11 10.35
N PRO A 107 4.81 3.93 11.17
CA PRO A 107 3.57 3.52 11.82
C PRO A 107 2.45 3.16 10.82
N ILE A 108 2.37 3.85 9.68
CA ILE A 108 1.38 3.55 8.64
C ILE A 108 1.65 2.17 8.04
N TYR A 109 2.92 1.87 7.75
CA TYR A 109 3.33 0.56 7.25
C TYR A 109 3.02 -0.56 8.25
N LYS A 110 3.41 -0.39 9.52
CA LYS A 110 3.14 -1.37 10.58
C LYS A 110 1.66 -1.68 10.73
N ASP A 111 0.83 -0.65 10.67
CA ASP A 111 -0.61 -0.78 10.85
C ASP A 111 -1.28 -1.41 9.61
N LEU A 112 -0.84 -1.06 8.40
CA LEU A 112 -1.33 -1.69 7.16
C LEU A 112 -0.78 -3.11 6.94
N SER A 113 0.25 -3.50 7.67
CA SER A 113 0.85 -4.83 7.61
C SER A 113 0.43 -5.74 8.76
N ARG A 114 -0.61 -5.38 9.53
CA ARG A 114 -1.11 -6.26 10.60
C ARG A 114 -1.80 -7.49 10.01
N LEU A 115 -1.53 -8.67 10.56
CA LEU A 115 -2.08 -9.92 10.02
C LEU A 115 -3.61 -9.94 10.09
N ASP A 116 -4.22 -9.49 11.20
CA ASP A 116 -5.67 -9.41 11.35
C ASP A 116 -6.36 -8.48 10.31
N LEU A 117 -5.63 -7.52 9.76
CA LEU A 117 -6.08 -6.71 8.63
C LEU A 117 -5.91 -7.43 7.30
N LEU A 118 -4.79 -8.12 7.11
CA LEU A 118 -4.44 -8.78 5.86
C LEU A 118 -5.19 -10.09 5.63
N GLU A 119 -5.57 -10.80 6.69
CA GLU A 119 -6.44 -11.99 6.63
C GLU A 119 -7.80 -11.64 6.02
N ARG A 120 -8.31 -10.42 6.26
CA ARG A 120 -9.53 -9.91 5.62
C ARG A 120 -9.36 -9.56 4.14
N CYS A 121 -8.13 -9.60 3.63
CA CYS A 121 -7.79 -9.34 2.23
C CYS A 121 -7.47 -10.63 1.46
N LEU A 122 -7.60 -11.79 2.12
CA LEU A 122 -7.49 -13.08 1.44
C LEU A 122 -8.53 -13.18 0.32
N GLU A 123 -8.29 -14.03 -0.66
CA GLU A 123 -9.18 -14.19 -1.83
C GLU A 123 -9.38 -12.89 -2.62
N SER A 124 -8.39 -11.99 -2.56
CA SER A 124 -8.39 -10.67 -3.22
C SER A 124 -9.41 -9.66 -2.69
N HIS A 125 -9.93 -9.86 -1.48
CA HIS A 125 -10.72 -8.85 -0.79
C HIS A 125 -9.92 -7.57 -0.48
N THR A 126 -10.64 -6.48 -0.26
CA THR A 126 -10.06 -5.15 -0.02
C THR A 126 -9.83 -4.87 1.47
N GLN A 127 -8.73 -4.18 1.78
CA GLN A 127 -8.47 -3.64 3.14
C GLN A 127 -9.54 -2.67 3.64
N ASN A 128 -10.35 -2.09 2.74
CA ASN A 128 -11.40 -1.14 3.10
C ASN A 128 -12.74 -1.53 2.46
N ALA A 129 -13.33 -2.61 2.97
CA ALA A 129 -14.66 -3.09 2.58
C ALA A 129 -15.70 -1.97 2.64
N ASN A 130 -15.69 -1.16 3.70
CA ASN A 130 -16.63 -0.05 3.87
C ASN A 130 -16.48 1.03 2.79
N GLU A 131 -15.26 1.41 2.39
CA GLU A 131 -15.06 2.37 1.30
C GLU A 131 -15.47 1.79 -0.05
N SER A 132 -15.22 0.49 -0.29
CA SER A 132 -15.67 -0.20 -1.50
C SER A 132 -17.20 -0.26 -1.59
N PHE A 133 -17.86 -0.71 -0.53
CA PHE A 133 -19.32 -0.75 -0.42
C PHE A 133 -19.94 0.64 -0.64
N ASN A 134 -19.46 1.64 0.12
CA ASN A 134 -19.94 3.01 -0.02
C ASN A 134 -19.71 3.54 -1.44
N SER A 135 -18.56 3.25 -2.05
CA SER A 135 -18.30 3.67 -3.44
C SER A 135 -19.31 3.08 -4.42
N THR A 136 -19.78 1.85 -4.21
CA THR A 136 -20.83 1.23 -5.04
C THR A 136 -22.17 1.90 -4.81
N VAL A 137 -22.57 2.14 -3.56
CA VAL A 137 -23.80 2.89 -3.23
C VAL A 137 -23.81 4.26 -3.90
N TRP A 138 -22.71 5.02 -3.78
CA TRP A 138 -22.62 6.38 -4.31
C TRP A 138 -22.44 6.45 -5.84
N ARG A 139 -22.15 5.32 -6.48
CA ARG A 139 -22.16 5.18 -7.93
C ARG A 139 -23.57 4.91 -8.47
N LEU A 140 -24.42 4.24 -7.68
CA LEU A 140 -25.83 4.07 -7.98
C LEU A 140 -26.64 5.34 -7.66
N VAL A 141 -26.30 6.03 -6.57
CA VAL A 141 -26.95 7.28 -6.15
C VAL A 141 -25.89 8.37 -6.00
N HIS A 142 -25.78 9.24 -7.00
CA HIS A 142 -24.78 10.29 -7.00
C HIS A 142 -24.98 11.26 -5.83
N LYS A 143 -23.92 11.50 -5.05
CA LYS A 143 -23.92 12.38 -3.87
C LYS A 143 -24.36 13.83 -4.12
N HIS A 144 -24.30 14.29 -5.37
CA HIS A 144 -24.64 15.65 -5.76
C HIS A 144 -26.10 15.79 -6.24
N LEU A 145 -26.86 14.70 -6.29
CA LEU A 145 -28.27 14.68 -6.63
C LEU A 145 -29.07 14.35 -5.36
N TYR A 146 -30.23 14.98 -5.22
CA TYR A 146 -31.15 14.63 -4.14
C TYR A 146 -31.76 13.25 -4.41
N GLY A 147 -31.44 12.29 -3.55
CA GLY A 147 -32.07 10.97 -3.53
C GLY A 147 -32.92 10.83 -2.27
N GLY A 148 -34.22 10.57 -2.44
CA GLY A 148 -35.09 10.25 -1.31
C GLY A 148 -34.65 8.97 -0.59
N PHE A 149 -35.04 8.81 0.68
CA PHE A 149 -34.67 7.66 1.52
C PHE A 149 -34.84 6.31 0.81
N LYS A 150 -35.99 6.06 0.18
CA LYS A 150 -36.28 4.82 -0.54
C LYS A 150 -35.29 4.53 -1.67
N ILE A 151 -34.79 5.56 -2.36
CA ILE A 151 -33.83 5.41 -3.46
C ILE A 151 -32.46 4.97 -2.91
N VAL A 152 -32.02 5.60 -1.82
CA VAL A 152 -30.75 5.24 -1.15
C VAL A 152 -30.83 3.84 -0.55
N GLU A 153 -31.97 3.48 0.03
CA GLU A 153 -32.23 2.15 0.58
C GLU A 153 -32.16 1.06 -0.52
N MET A 154 -32.86 1.26 -1.65
CA MET A 154 -32.79 0.35 -2.80
C MET A 154 -31.37 0.22 -3.35
N ALA A 155 -30.65 1.33 -3.51
CA ALA A 155 -29.27 1.31 -3.95
C ALA A 155 -28.33 0.60 -2.96
N SER A 156 -28.61 0.68 -1.66
CA SER A 156 -27.87 -0.05 -0.64
C SER A 156 -28.06 -1.56 -0.79
N PHE A 157 -29.29 -2.03 -1.00
CA PHE A 157 -29.55 -3.45 -1.27
C PHE A 157 -28.88 -3.94 -2.55
N LEU A 158 -28.95 -3.17 -3.64
CA LEU A 158 -28.25 -3.50 -4.89
C LEU A 158 -26.73 -3.55 -4.69
N ALA A 159 -26.17 -2.60 -3.92
CA ALA A 159 -24.75 -2.58 -3.60
C ALA A 159 -24.34 -3.78 -2.73
N VAL A 160 -25.18 -4.27 -1.81
CA VAL A 160 -24.92 -5.49 -1.03
C VAL A 160 -24.86 -6.69 -1.96
N GLY A 161 -25.81 -6.86 -2.87
CA GLY A 161 -25.81 -7.96 -3.84
C GLY A 161 -24.53 -7.96 -4.67
N GLN A 162 -24.19 -6.81 -5.28
CA GLN A 162 -23.00 -6.67 -6.11
C GLN A 162 -21.69 -6.82 -5.31
N PHE A 163 -21.66 -6.41 -4.03
CA PHE A 163 -20.49 -6.55 -3.17
C PHE A 163 -20.26 -7.99 -2.72
N ASN A 164 -21.33 -8.76 -2.53
CA ASN A 164 -21.25 -10.15 -2.07
C ASN A 164 -20.99 -11.15 -3.21
N GLU A 165 -21.32 -10.81 -4.46
CA GLU A 165 -21.07 -11.66 -5.62
C GLU A 165 -19.62 -11.59 -6.15
N GLY A 166 -18.83 -10.60 -5.71
CA GLY A 166 -17.40 -10.44 -6.06
C GLY A 166 -17.14 -9.43 -7.18
#